data_AF-A0A7W7KQW8-F1
#
_entry.id   AF-A0A7W7KQW8-F1
#
_cell.length_a   1.000
_cell.length_b   1.000
_cell.length_c   1.000
_cell.angle_alpha   90.00
_cell.angle_beta   90.00
_cell.angle_gamma   90.00
#
_symmetry.space_group_name_H-M   'P 1'
#
loop_
_entity.id
_entity.type
_entity.pdbx_description
1 polymer ?
#
loop_
_entity_poly.entity_id
_entity_poly.type
_entity_poly.pdbx_seq_one_letter_code
_entity_poly.pdbx_strand_id
1 'polypeptide(L)'
;MELNPFRYFKDKQVADRLIDEHFHVLALEEYRSGARRAGLMAKALARSGGNPGALEAEYMALLVVAIRDDFYIAKRLQDAAQAAADQANRERIVSEQSARENLQRQRAQEKRQRDAASKAAEAERQTQLAETRARAKGLDAPESKNWVFLTLIAFAAILGIGLYNANKSNGAFYRGWQEKTQQDAGQPVIAFNQPGSPQSAPAAQAPAAVQAPSLPKKKTEYDFLVDAYVIMHDELNPASPKFNQRLVDQINSRTDALILAGWKNTEALSQAVGEFMPTVHTQQQRSKADVQRQPPVQRASSTSSCVFKTVMDDDDYKACGLTPPR
;
A
#
# COMPACT_ATOMS: atom_id res chain seq x y z
N MET A 1 -6.28 -11.59 40.12
CA MET A 1 -7.18 -12.75 40.02
C MET A 1 -6.35 -13.92 39.55
N GLU A 2 -6.05 -14.89 40.42
CA GLU A 2 -5.35 -16.10 40.03
C GLU A 2 -6.32 -17.01 39.26
N LEU A 3 -6.02 -17.27 37.99
CA LEU A 3 -6.80 -18.19 37.15
C LEU A 3 -6.48 -19.62 37.57
N ASN A 4 -7.42 -20.28 38.23
CA ASN A 4 -7.29 -21.70 38.56
C ASN A 4 -7.43 -22.53 37.27
N PRO A 5 -6.35 -23.19 36.78
CA PRO A 5 -6.35 -23.88 35.48
C PRO A 5 -7.41 -24.99 35.41
N PHE A 6 -7.73 -25.64 36.53
CA PHE A 6 -8.77 -26.68 36.57
C PHE A 6 -10.16 -26.15 36.25
N ARG A 7 -10.47 -24.90 36.62
CA ARG A 7 -11.76 -24.28 36.27
C ARG A 7 -11.83 -24.03 34.76
N TYR A 8 -10.76 -23.49 34.18
CA TYR A 8 -10.69 -23.23 32.74
C TYR A 8 -10.96 -24.47 31.88
N PHE A 9 -10.38 -25.63 32.22
CA PHE A 9 -10.63 -26.86 31.46
C PHE A 9 -12.07 -27.35 31.57
N LYS A 10 -12.69 -27.26 32.76
CA LYS A 10 -14.10 -27.63 32.95
C LYS A 10 -15.02 -26.69 32.19
N ASP A 11 -14.77 -25.39 32.27
CA ASP A 11 -15.56 -24.37 31.57
C ASP A 11 -15.48 -24.55 30.05
N LYS A 12 -14.29 -24.85 29.53
CA LYS A 12 -14.11 -25.19 28.11
C LYS A 12 -14.91 -26.43 27.72
N GLN A 13 -14.86 -27.50 28.50
CA GLN A 13 -15.61 -28.71 28.19
C GLN A 13 -17.13 -28.47 28.19
N VAL A 14 -17.64 -27.67 29.12
CA VAL A 14 -19.06 -27.28 29.15
C VAL A 14 -19.40 -26.42 27.94
N ALA A 15 -18.54 -25.46 27.57
CA ALA A 15 -18.73 -24.65 26.37
C ALA A 15 -18.75 -25.49 25.09
N ASP A 16 -17.84 -26.46 24.96
CA ASP A 16 -17.78 -27.36 23.81
C ASP A 16 -19.07 -28.19 23.66
N ARG A 17 -19.67 -28.64 24.78
CA ARG A 17 -20.97 -29.33 24.76
C ARG A 17 -22.12 -28.42 24.33
N LEU A 18 -22.17 -27.19 24.86
CA LEU A 18 -23.21 -26.23 24.48
C LEU A 18 -23.14 -25.86 22.99
N ILE A 19 -21.92 -25.76 22.45
CA ILE A 19 -21.69 -25.53 21.02
C ILE A 19 -22.17 -26.74 20.20
N ASP A 20 -21.86 -27.96 20.64
CA ASP A 20 -22.30 -29.18 19.96
C ASP A 20 -23.83 -29.32 19.96
N GLU A 21 -24.49 -29.08 21.09
CA GLU A 21 -25.95 -29.04 21.20
C GLU A 21 -26.55 -28.00 20.24
N HIS A 22 -25.94 -26.81 20.15
CA HIS A 22 -26.38 -25.78 19.24
C HIS A 22 -26.33 -26.22 17.76
N PHE A 23 -25.28 -26.92 17.33
CA PHE A 23 -25.20 -27.43 15.96
C PHE A 23 -26.25 -28.51 15.67
N HIS A 24 -26.60 -29.35 16.67
CA HIS A 24 -27.69 -30.31 16.53
C HIS A 24 -29.06 -29.60 16.39
N VAL A 25 -29.28 -28.52 17.13
CA VAL A 25 -30.50 -27.71 16.99
C VAL A 25 -30.60 -27.10 15.59
N LEU A 26 -29.52 -26.51 15.08
CA LEU A 26 -29.49 -25.96 13.73
C LEU A 26 -29.74 -27.01 12.65
N ALA A 27 -29.12 -28.20 12.80
CA ALA A 27 -29.38 -29.33 11.89
C ALA A 27 -30.86 -29.75 11.92
N LEU A 28 -31.47 -29.77 13.11
CA LEU A 28 -32.88 -30.10 13.28
C LEU A 28 -33.80 -29.07 12.64
N GLU A 29 -33.47 -27.78 12.76
CA GLU A 29 -34.20 -26.68 12.11
C GLU A 29 -34.11 -26.77 10.59
N GLU A 30 -32.91 -26.98 10.03
CA GLU A 30 -32.70 -27.13 8.59
C GLU A 30 -33.49 -28.36 8.07
N TYR A 31 -33.44 -29.48 8.77
CA TYR A 31 -34.22 -30.67 8.42
C TYR A 31 -35.74 -30.41 8.44
N ARG A 32 -36.24 -29.75 9.49
CA ARG A 32 -37.68 -29.40 9.63
C ARG A 32 -38.15 -28.41 8.57
N SER A 33 -37.27 -27.52 8.12
CA SER A 33 -37.60 -26.56 7.06
C SER A 33 -37.86 -27.23 5.70
N GLY A 34 -37.42 -28.48 5.53
CA GLY A 34 -37.49 -29.19 4.25
C GLY A 34 -36.37 -28.84 3.27
N ALA A 35 -35.48 -27.90 3.62
CA ALA A 35 -34.27 -27.62 2.85
C ALA A 35 -33.30 -28.80 2.95
N ARG A 36 -33.23 -29.62 1.89
CA ARG A 36 -32.33 -30.78 1.84
C ARG A 36 -31.10 -30.49 0.99
N ARG A 37 -29.91 -30.74 1.55
CA ARG A 37 -28.66 -30.70 0.82
C ARG A 37 -28.51 -32.01 0.02
N ALA A 38 -28.84 -31.97 -1.27
CA ALA A 38 -28.90 -33.16 -2.13
C ALA A 38 -27.65 -34.06 -2.05
N GLY A 39 -26.46 -33.47 -2.00
CA GLY A 39 -25.20 -34.21 -1.86
C GLY A 39 -25.06 -34.98 -0.54
N LEU A 40 -25.47 -34.39 0.60
CA LEU A 40 -25.47 -35.08 1.88
C LEU A 40 -26.53 -36.17 1.94
N MET A 41 -27.69 -35.92 1.34
CA MET A 41 -28.77 -36.91 1.24
C MET A 41 -28.35 -38.13 0.43
N ALA A 42 -27.68 -37.94 -0.72
CA ALA A 42 -27.14 -39.03 -1.51
C ALA A 42 -26.09 -39.84 -0.74
N LYS A 43 -25.23 -39.17 0.03
CA LYS A 43 -24.23 -39.82 0.89
C LYS A 43 -24.88 -40.63 2.03
N ALA A 44 -25.93 -40.09 2.65
CA ALA A 44 -26.70 -40.79 3.67
C ALA A 44 -27.44 -42.01 3.08
N LEU A 45 -27.97 -41.91 1.86
CA LEU A 45 -28.62 -43.01 1.14
C LEU A 45 -27.66 -44.15 0.84
N ALA A 46 -26.45 -43.83 0.38
CA ALA A 46 -25.42 -44.84 0.17
C ALA A 46 -25.02 -45.56 1.47
N ARG A 47 -24.95 -44.85 2.60
CA ARG A 47 -24.59 -45.43 3.91
C ARG A 47 -25.68 -46.26 4.56
N SER A 48 -26.93 -45.85 4.39
CA SER A 48 -28.10 -46.50 5.01
C SER A 48 -28.60 -47.75 4.28
N GLY A 49 -28.10 -48.02 3.07
CA GLY A 49 -28.57 -49.15 2.26
C GLY A 49 -30.04 -49.05 1.88
N GLY A 50 -30.60 -47.84 1.82
CA GLY A 50 -32.01 -47.60 1.49
C GLY A 50 -33.00 -47.78 2.65
N ASN A 51 -32.54 -48.08 3.87
CA ASN A 51 -33.42 -48.10 5.04
C ASN A 51 -33.82 -46.66 5.42
N PRO A 52 -35.12 -46.31 5.45
CA PRO A 52 -35.56 -44.93 5.68
C PRO A 52 -35.21 -44.39 7.07
N GLY A 53 -35.28 -45.21 8.12
CA GLY A 53 -34.92 -44.77 9.47
C GLY A 53 -33.42 -44.54 9.63
N ALA A 54 -32.59 -45.42 9.05
CA ALA A 54 -31.15 -45.26 9.06
C ALA A 54 -30.70 -44.08 8.17
N LEU A 55 -31.41 -43.83 7.07
CA LEU A 55 -31.17 -42.72 6.16
C LEU A 55 -31.33 -41.37 6.86
N GLU A 56 -32.40 -41.19 7.64
CA GLU A 56 -32.64 -39.95 8.38
C GLU A 56 -31.58 -39.72 9.46
N ALA A 57 -31.24 -40.76 10.24
CA ALA A 57 -30.21 -40.66 11.27
C ALA A 57 -28.82 -40.32 10.66
N GLU A 58 -28.42 -40.98 9.58
CA GLU A 58 -27.17 -40.70 8.87
C GLU A 58 -27.16 -39.29 8.25
N TYR A 59 -28.29 -38.86 7.69
CA TYR A 59 -28.42 -37.51 7.14
C TYR A 59 -28.23 -36.44 8.21
N MET A 60 -28.86 -36.60 9.38
CA MET A 60 -28.72 -35.66 10.50
C MET A 60 -27.29 -35.59 11.01
N ALA A 61 -26.62 -36.75 11.16
CA ALA A 61 -25.21 -36.78 11.56
C ALA A 61 -24.30 -36.06 10.56
N LEU A 62 -24.51 -36.28 9.25
CA LEU A 62 -23.78 -35.59 8.20
C LEU A 62 -24.08 -34.08 8.17
N LEU A 63 -25.31 -33.69 8.48
CA LEU A 63 -25.75 -32.30 8.48
C LEU A 63 -25.10 -31.49 9.60
N VAL A 64 -25.01 -32.05 10.81
CA VAL A 64 -24.30 -31.42 11.94
C VAL A 64 -22.84 -31.15 11.59
N VAL A 65 -22.16 -32.13 10.97
CA VAL A 65 -20.76 -31.96 10.52
C VAL A 65 -20.66 -30.86 9.47
N ALA A 66 -21.55 -30.84 8.48
CA ALA A 66 -21.53 -29.82 7.45
C ALA A 66 -21.75 -28.41 8.00
N ILE A 67 -22.71 -28.21 8.91
CA ILE A 67 -22.96 -26.92 9.55
C ILE A 67 -21.74 -26.47 10.38
N ARG A 68 -21.09 -27.40 11.07
CA ARG A 68 -19.86 -27.12 11.82
C ARG A 68 -18.71 -26.69 10.90
N ASP A 69 -18.55 -27.35 9.76
CA ASP A 69 -17.55 -27.00 8.76
C ASP A 69 -17.83 -25.61 8.13
N ASP A 70 -19.10 -25.33 7.81
CA ASP A 70 -19.54 -24.03 7.31
C ASP A 70 -19.21 -22.91 8.32
N PHE A 71 -19.52 -23.11 9.60
CA PHE A 71 -19.19 -22.17 10.67
C PHE A 71 -17.68 -21.97 10.82
N TYR A 72 -16.90 -23.06 10.74
CA TYR A 72 -15.45 -23.00 10.82
C TYR A 72 -14.85 -22.18 9.66
N ILE A 73 -15.34 -22.38 8.44
CA ILE A 73 -14.90 -21.62 7.26
C ILE A 73 -15.27 -20.15 7.42
N ALA A 74 -16.50 -19.84 7.82
CA ALA A 74 -16.96 -18.47 8.04
C ALA A 74 -16.09 -17.75 9.08
N LYS A 75 -15.79 -18.40 10.21
CA LYS A 75 -14.91 -17.86 11.25
C LYS A 75 -13.50 -17.62 10.71
N ARG A 76 -12.93 -18.56 9.96
CA ARG A 76 -11.59 -18.38 9.37
C ARG A 76 -11.53 -17.21 8.39
N LEU A 77 -12.57 -17.00 7.59
CA LEU A 77 -12.65 -15.85 6.69
C LEU A 77 -12.74 -14.54 7.46
N GLN A 78 -13.51 -14.51 8.55
CA GLN A 78 -13.60 -13.36 9.45
C GLN A 78 -12.24 -13.04 10.10
N ASP A 79 -11.55 -14.05 10.64
CA ASP A 79 -10.24 -13.90 11.26
C ASP A 79 -9.20 -13.41 10.24
N ALA A 80 -9.23 -13.93 9.01
CA ALA A 80 -8.35 -13.48 7.93
C ALA A 80 -8.63 -12.02 7.51
N ALA A 81 -9.90 -11.63 7.44
CA ALA A 81 -10.29 -10.25 7.13
C ALA A 81 -9.84 -9.28 8.23
N GLN A 82 -9.97 -9.68 9.51
CA GLN A 82 -9.48 -8.88 10.64
C GLN A 82 -7.96 -8.74 10.61
N ALA A 83 -7.22 -9.84 10.37
CA ALA A 83 -5.77 -9.80 10.26
C ALA A 83 -5.30 -8.88 9.11
N ALA A 84 -5.98 -8.93 7.96
CA ALA A 84 -5.69 -8.03 6.83
C ALA A 84 -5.97 -6.56 7.18
N ALA A 85 -7.06 -6.28 7.88
CA ALA A 85 -7.38 -4.92 8.35
C ALA A 85 -6.35 -4.39 9.36
N ASP A 86 -5.92 -5.24 10.29
CA ASP A 86 -4.88 -4.90 11.27
C ASP A 86 -3.53 -4.63 10.59
N GLN A 87 -3.17 -5.44 9.59
CA GLN A 87 -1.96 -5.22 8.80
C GLN A 87 -2.01 -3.89 8.05
N ALA A 88 -3.11 -3.61 7.35
CA ALA A 88 -3.30 -2.34 6.65
C ALA A 88 -3.23 -1.13 7.59
N ASN A 89 -3.77 -1.27 8.82
CA ASN A 89 -3.67 -0.22 9.82
C ASN A 89 -2.23 0.00 10.31
N ARG A 90 -1.47 -1.08 10.54
CA ARG A 90 -0.04 -0.99 10.89
C ARG A 90 0.77 -0.29 9.80
N GLU A 91 0.54 -0.63 8.54
CA GLU A 91 1.22 0.01 7.40
C GLU A 91 0.87 1.50 7.28
N ARG A 92 -0.39 1.87 7.54
CA ARG A 92 -0.80 3.28 7.63
C ARG A 92 -0.07 4.02 8.75
N ILE A 93 0.01 3.45 9.96
CA ILE A 93 0.70 4.07 11.09
C ILE A 93 2.20 4.25 10.78
N VAL A 94 2.84 3.23 10.19
CA VAL A 94 4.26 3.30 9.83
C VAL A 94 4.51 4.34 8.73
N SER A 95 3.67 4.40 7.70
CA SER A 95 3.79 5.41 6.64
C SER A 95 3.58 6.83 7.18
N GLU A 96 2.60 7.05 8.06
CA GLU A 96 2.41 8.35 8.72
C GLU A 96 3.61 8.75 9.61
N GLN A 97 4.17 7.81 10.37
CA GLN A 97 5.35 8.07 11.20
C GLN A 97 6.55 8.48 10.34
N SER A 98 6.82 7.75 9.25
CA SER A 98 7.91 8.10 8.32
C SER A 98 7.69 9.46 7.64
N ALA A 99 6.44 9.80 7.27
CA ALA A 99 6.12 11.10 6.69
C ALA A 99 6.35 12.24 7.70
N ARG A 100 5.98 12.04 8.96
CA ARG A 100 6.24 13.01 10.05
C ARG A 100 7.73 13.19 10.29
N GLU A 101 8.51 12.11 10.30
CA GLU A 101 9.97 12.19 10.48
C GLU A 101 10.63 12.94 9.31
N ASN A 102 10.24 12.66 8.07
CA ASN A 102 10.75 13.36 6.90
C ASN A 102 10.44 14.86 6.96
N LEU A 103 9.22 15.24 7.36
CA LEU A 103 8.85 16.64 7.55
C LEU A 103 9.68 17.31 8.65
N GLN A 104 9.94 16.62 9.76
CA GLN A 104 10.80 17.13 10.83
C GLN A 104 12.25 17.34 10.35
N ARG A 105 12.79 16.40 9.57
CA ARG A 105 14.13 16.52 8.96
C ARG A 105 14.20 17.71 8.01
N GLN A 106 13.19 17.91 7.17
CA GLN A 106 13.11 19.08 6.27
C GLN A 106 13.10 20.40 7.06
N ARG A 107 12.25 20.50 8.10
CA ARG A 107 12.19 21.71 8.96
C ARG A 107 13.51 21.97 9.68
N ALA A 108 14.19 20.93 10.14
CA ALA A 108 15.49 21.06 10.77
C ALA A 108 16.57 21.55 9.79
N GLN A 109 16.54 21.08 8.54
CA GLN A 109 17.44 21.55 7.48
C GLN A 109 17.17 23.01 7.12
N GLU A 110 15.90 23.39 6.94
CA GLU A 110 15.51 24.76 6.64
C GLU A 110 15.94 25.72 7.76
N LYS A 111 15.73 25.34 9.03
CA LYS A 111 16.19 26.13 10.18
C LYS A 111 17.72 26.32 10.15
N ARG A 112 18.49 25.26 9.90
CA ARG A 112 19.95 25.36 9.78
C ARG A 112 20.38 26.29 8.64
N GLN A 113 19.68 26.27 7.50
CA GLN A 113 19.95 27.16 6.38
C GLN A 113 19.65 28.62 6.75
N ARG A 114 18.53 28.90 7.43
CA ARG A 114 18.20 30.25 7.91
C ARG A 114 19.20 30.75 8.94
N ASP A 115 19.58 29.91 9.90
CA ASP A 115 20.58 30.26 10.92
C ASP A 115 21.95 30.54 10.26
N ALA A 116 22.36 29.73 9.28
CA ALA A 116 23.59 29.96 8.53
C ALA A 116 23.55 31.26 7.71
N ALA A 117 22.43 31.54 7.03
CA ALA A 117 22.24 32.76 6.26
C ALA A 117 22.26 34.01 7.16
N SER A 118 21.63 33.95 8.34
CA SER A 118 21.63 35.05 9.31
C SER A 118 23.05 35.37 9.81
N LYS A 119 23.84 34.33 10.15
CA LYS A 119 25.24 34.49 10.56
C LYS A 119 26.13 35.04 9.44
N ALA A 120 25.90 34.64 8.20
CA ALA A 120 26.63 35.18 7.04
C ALA A 120 26.33 36.67 6.85
N ALA A 121 25.05 37.07 6.94
CA ALA A 121 24.64 38.47 6.85
C ALA A 121 25.21 39.33 8.00
N GLU A 122 25.28 38.79 9.22
CA GLU A 122 25.92 39.46 10.35
C GLU A 122 27.43 39.64 10.13
N ALA A 123 28.11 38.61 9.61
CA ALA A 123 29.53 38.70 9.28
C ALA A 123 29.80 39.75 8.20
N GLU A 124 28.99 39.82 7.15
CA GLU A 124 29.07 40.87 6.11
C GLU A 124 28.85 42.28 6.68
N ARG A 125 27.88 42.45 7.60
CA ARG A 125 27.69 43.74 8.28
C ARG A 125 28.91 44.12 9.11
N GLN A 126 29.52 43.16 9.81
CA GLN A 126 30.72 43.43 10.60
C GLN A 126 31.91 43.81 9.71
N THR A 127 32.09 43.17 8.55
CA THR A 127 33.16 43.54 7.61
C THR A 127 32.93 44.93 7.02
N GLN A 128 31.70 45.28 6.64
CA GLN A 128 31.35 46.63 6.18
C GLN A 128 31.58 47.69 7.27
N LEU A 129 31.23 47.41 8.52
CA LEU A 129 31.49 48.31 9.65
C LEU A 129 32.99 48.45 9.92
N ALA A 130 33.77 47.39 9.77
CA ALA A 130 35.23 47.44 9.90
C ALA A 130 35.86 48.29 8.79
N GLU A 131 35.41 48.13 7.55
CA GLU A 131 35.89 48.90 6.41
C GLU A 131 35.55 50.39 6.53
N THR A 132 34.30 50.72 6.89
CA THR A 132 33.88 52.11 7.11
C THR A 132 34.64 52.76 8.27
N ARG A 133 34.91 52.04 9.37
CA ARG A 133 35.78 52.50 10.46
C ARG A 133 37.23 52.71 10.02
N ALA A 134 37.77 51.83 9.17
CA ALA A 134 39.12 51.97 8.64
C ALA A 134 39.25 53.23 7.77
N ARG A 135 38.28 53.47 6.87
CA ARG A 135 38.20 54.69 6.05
C ARG A 135 38.07 55.95 6.92
N ALA A 136 37.23 55.93 7.94
CA ALA A 136 37.02 57.08 8.83
C ALA A 136 38.27 57.48 9.64
N LYS A 137 39.17 56.53 9.93
CA LYS A 137 40.42 56.80 10.65
C LYS A 137 41.52 57.42 9.79
N GLY A 138 41.28 57.68 8.50
CA GLY A 138 42.30 58.25 7.61
C GLY A 138 43.52 57.33 7.44
N LEU A 139 43.37 56.03 7.67
CA LEU A 139 44.32 55.06 7.13
C LEU A 139 44.06 54.95 5.63
N ASP A 140 44.46 55.99 4.90
CA ASP A 140 44.64 55.89 3.47
C ASP A 140 45.60 54.73 3.21
N ALA A 141 45.24 53.90 2.25
CA ALA A 141 45.95 52.66 1.92
C ALA A 141 47.48 52.92 1.87
N PRO A 142 48.31 52.06 2.47
CA PRO A 142 49.75 52.25 2.45
C PRO A 142 50.20 52.42 0.99
N GLU A 143 50.79 53.58 0.70
CA GLU A 143 51.38 53.92 -0.59
C GLU A 143 52.24 52.76 -1.10
N SER A 144 51.67 52.01 -2.06
CA SER A 144 52.17 51.18 -3.17
C SER A 144 53.55 50.48 -3.16
N LYS A 145 54.47 50.72 -2.21
CA LYS A 145 55.84 50.17 -2.26
C LYS A 145 55.98 48.75 -1.70
N ASN A 146 54.99 48.24 -0.95
CA ASN A 146 55.02 46.89 -0.37
C ASN A 146 54.11 45.85 -1.03
N TRP A 147 53.49 46.18 -2.17
CA TRP A 147 52.58 45.27 -2.87
C TRP A 147 53.27 43.98 -3.31
N VAL A 148 54.55 44.05 -3.69
CA VAL A 148 55.37 42.88 -4.06
C VAL A 148 55.57 41.92 -2.89
N PHE A 149 55.78 42.43 -1.67
CA PHE A 149 55.92 41.57 -0.49
C PHE A 149 54.60 40.90 -0.11
N LEU A 150 53.48 41.62 -0.22
CA LEU A 150 52.16 41.08 0.09
C LEU A 150 51.70 40.01 -0.91
N THR A 151 51.99 40.17 -2.20
CA THR A 151 51.69 39.13 -3.20
C THR A 151 52.54 37.89 -3.01
N LEU A 152 53.81 38.02 -2.62
CA LEU A 152 54.70 36.89 -2.34
C LEU A 152 54.24 36.08 -1.11
N ILE A 153 53.79 36.76 -0.05
CA ILE A 153 53.23 36.12 1.14
C ILE A 153 51.90 35.42 0.79
N ALA A 154 51.03 36.06 0.02
CA ALA A 154 49.78 35.45 -0.42
C ALA A 154 50.02 34.20 -1.28
N PHE A 155 50.99 34.23 -2.19
CA PHE A 155 51.34 33.09 -3.04
C PHE A 155 51.90 31.91 -2.22
N ALA A 156 52.77 32.20 -1.25
CA ALA A 156 53.29 31.19 -0.33
C ALA A 156 52.19 30.56 0.53
N ALA A 157 51.20 31.34 0.97
CA ALA A 157 50.06 30.83 1.72
C ALA A 157 49.15 29.92 0.87
N ILE A 158 48.88 30.29 -0.38
CA ILE A 158 48.10 29.46 -1.31
C ILE A 158 48.81 28.13 -1.60
N LEU A 159 50.12 28.15 -1.84
CA LEU A 159 50.92 26.94 -2.01
C LEU A 159 50.93 26.07 -0.74
N GLY A 160 51.03 26.68 0.44
CA GLY A 160 50.99 25.98 1.71
C GLY A 160 49.65 25.26 1.96
N ILE A 161 48.52 25.91 1.65
CA ILE A 161 47.18 25.31 1.78
C ILE A 161 46.99 24.17 0.76
N GLY A 162 47.47 24.36 -0.48
CA GLY A 162 47.44 23.32 -1.51
C GLY A 162 48.21 22.07 -1.10
N LEU A 163 49.44 22.23 -0.59
CA LEU A 163 50.28 21.14 -0.11
C LEU A 163 49.71 20.47 1.15
N TYR A 164 49.12 21.24 2.07
CA TYR A 164 48.49 20.70 3.28
C TYR A 164 47.25 19.84 2.95
N ASN A 165 46.40 20.28 2.01
CA ASN A 165 45.24 19.51 1.58
C ASN A 165 45.62 18.26 0.79
N ALA A 166 46.66 18.31 -0.04
CA ALA A 166 47.20 17.13 -0.73
C ALA A 166 47.75 16.07 0.25
N ASN A 167 48.34 16.49 1.37
CA ASN A 167 48.80 15.56 2.40
C ASN A 167 47.63 14.93 3.18
N LYS A 168 46.52 15.67 3.37
CA LYS A 168 45.33 15.19 4.09
C LYS A 168 44.46 14.24 3.26
N SER A 169 44.38 14.42 1.94
CA SER A 169 43.64 13.50 1.05
C SER A 169 44.29 12.11 0.97
N ASN A 170 45.62 12.02 1.07
CA ASN A 170 46.32 10.73 1.10
C ASN A 170 46.02 9.93 2.38
N GLY A 171 45.76 10.60 3.51
CA GLY A 171 45.35 9.93 4.75
C GLY A 171 43.95 9.31 4.71
N ALA A 172 43.04 9.84 3.88
CA ALA A 172 41.68 9.31 3.73
C ALA A 172 41.63 8.04 2.86
N PHE A 173 42.55 7.92 1.90
CA PHE A 173 42.64 6.74 1.02
C PHE A 173 43.06 5.47 1.79
N TYR A 174 43.97 5.59 2.78
CA TYR A 174 44.40 4.44 3.59
C TYR A 174 43.35 3.96 4.60
N ARG A 175 42.47 4.85 5.11
CA ARG A 175 41.37 4.42 6.02
C ARG A 175 40.29 3.63 5.30
N GLY A 176 39.94 4.02 4.07
CA GLY A 176 38.92 3.30 3.28
C GLY A 176 39.35 1.90 2.85
N TRP A 177 40.66 1.62 2.78
CA TRP A 177 41.17 0.29 2.42
C TRP A 177 41.17 -0.69 3.61
N GLN A 178 41.31 -0.20 4.85
CA GLN A 178 41.26 -1.02 6.07
C GLN A 178 39.84 -1.45 6.47
N GLU A 179 38.83 -0.66 6.13
CA GLU A 179 37.42 -0.98 6.45
C GLU A 179 36.85 -2.08 5.54
N LYS A 180 37.38 -2.23 4.32
CA LYS A 180 36.89 -3.22 3.35
C LYS A 180 37.40 -4.64 3.59
N THR A 181 38.45 -4.82 4.38
CA THR A 181 39.00 -6.16 4.69
C THR A 181 38.44 -6.77 5.99
N GLN A 182 37.67 -6.02 6.80
CA GLN A 182 36.99 -6.57 7.98
C GLN A 182 35.55 -7.04 7.73
N GLN A 183 34.91 -6.65 6.62
CA GLN A 183 33.53 -7.08 6.32
C GLN A 183 33.43 -8.48 5.69
N ASP A 184 34.52 -9.03 5.16
CA ASP A 184 34.53 -10.37 4.54
C ASP A 184 35.00 -11.50 5.49
N ALA A 185 35.32 -11.19 6.73
CA ALA A 185 35.78 -12.18 7.72
C ALA A 185 34.85 -12.23 8.95
N GLY A 186 33.77 -13.00 8.84
CA GLY A 186 33.08 -13.55 10.02
C GLY A 186 31.58 -13.36 10.03
N GLN A 187 30.85 -14.34 9.49
CA GLN A 187 29.54 -14.68 10.05
C GLN A 187 29.73 -15.63 11.24
N PRO A 188 29.40 -15.24 12.47
CA PRO A 188 29.15 -16.19 13.53
C PRO A 188 27.72 -16.73 13.44
N VAL A 189 27.63 -18.05 13.47
CA VAL A 189 26.41 -18.85 13.67
C VAL A 189 25.75 -18.43 14.98
N ILE A 190 24.54 -17.87 14.92
CA ILE A 190 23.75 -17.56 16.13
C ILE A 190 23.10 -18.85 16.62
N ALA A 191 23.65 -19.36 17.71
CA ALA A 191 23.04 -20.37 18.55
C ALA A 191 21.91 -19.76 19.40
N PHE A 192 20.84 -20.53 19.47
CA PHE A 192 19.64 -20.38 20.27
C PHE A 192 19.99 -20.34 21.78
N ASN A 193 19.48 -19.34 22.53
CA ASN A 193 19.10 -19.46 23.96
C ASN A 193 18.48 -18.14 24.50
N GLN A 194 17.24 -18.23 24.98
CA GLN A 194 16.70 -17.42 26.09
C GLN A 194 17.07 -18.11 27.43
N PRO A 195 16.85 -17.56 28.66
CA PRO A 195 16.01 -16.41 29.08
C PRO A 195 16.65 -15.48 30.16
N GLY A 196 15.98 -14.37 30.51
CA GLY A 196 16.26 -13.60 31.74
C GLY A 196 15.86 -12.12 31.73
N SER A 197 14.82 -11.77 32.48
CA SER A 197 14.25 -10.42 32.76
C SER A 197 14.99 -9.67 33.91
N PRO A 198 14.46 -8.57 34.52
CA PRO A 198 14.30 -7.19 34.02
C PRO A 198 14.84 -6.11 35.00
N GLN A 199 15.17 -4.88 34.54
CA GLN A 199 15.31 -3.61 35.32
C GLN A 199 15.81 -2.53 34.34
N SER A 200 15.47 -1.25 34.33
CA SER A 200 14.75 -0.36 35.27
C SER A 200 14.38 0.94 34.50
N ALA A 201 13.36 1.65 35.01
CA ALA A 201 12.77 2.87 34.44
C ALA A 201 13.70 4.12 34.48
N PRO A 202 13.30 5.22 33.82
CA PRO A 202 12.80 6.33 34.67
C PRO A 202 11.54 7.06 34.15
N ALA A 203 10.70 7.38 35.14
CA ALA A 203 9.93 8.61 35.38
C ALA A 203 9.26 9.37 34.21
N ALA A 204 7.94 9.15 34.11
CA ALA A 204 6.87 10.15 34.24
C ALA A 204 6.98 11.51 33.50
N GLN A 205 6.17 11.64 32.44
CA GLN A 205 5.39 12.85 32.17
C GLN A 205 3.93 12.47 31.90
N ALA A 206 3.02 13.16 32.58
CA ALA A 206 1.58 12.92 32.54
C ALA A 206 0.97 13.29 31.17
N PRO A 207 -0.11 12.61 30.75
CA PRO A 207 -0.67 12.74 29.41
C PRO A 207 -1.48 14.02 29.26
N ALA A 208 -1.22 14.77 28.17
CA ALA A 208 -2.19 15.71 27.66
C ALA A 208 -3.45 14.93 27.25
N ALA A 209 -4.60 15.35 27.76
CA ALA A 209 -5.90 14.83 27.38
C ALA A 209 -6.12 15.05 25.87
N VAL A 210 -5.82 14.03 25.07
CA VAL A 210 -6.23 13.93 23.67
C VAL A 210 -7.54 13.17 23.65
N GLN A 211 -8.55 13.83 23.08
CA GLN A 211 -9.91 13.33 22.94
C GLN A 211 -9.93 11.89 22.46
N ALA A 212 -10.66 11.02 23.17
CA ALA A 212 -10.92 9.66 22.74
C ALA A 212 -11.52 9.69 21.32
N PRO A 213 -10.93 8.98 20.33
CA PRO A 213 -11.63 8.76 19.08
C PRO A 213 -12.90 7.97 19.40
N SER A 214 -14.04 8.51 19.00
CA SER A 214 -15.34 7.86 19.10
C SER A 214 -15.24 6.41 18.62
N LEU A 215 -15.75 5.47 19.41
CA LEU A 215 -15.95 4.07 19.05
C LEU A 215 -16.43 3.98 17.58
N PRO A 216 -15.81 3.14 16.73
CA PRO A 216 -16.33 2.93 15.39
C PRO A 216 -17.75 2.39 15.54
N LYS A 217 -18.71 3.14 14.98
CA LYS A 217 -20.11 2.73 14.89
C LYS A 217 -20.13 1.31 14.33
N LYS A 218 -20.92 0.41 14.93
CA LYS A 218 -21.16 -0.94 14.39
C LYS A 218 -21.39 -0.81 12.89
N LYS A 219 -20.47 -1.37 12.10
CA LYS A 219 -20.62 -1.39 10.65
C LYS A 219 -21.97 -2.03 10.36
N THR A 220 -22.84 -1.27 9.73
CA THR A 220 -24.17 -1.76 9.36
C THR A 220 -24.01 -2.69 8.17
N GLU A 221 -24.98 -3.55 7.89
CA GLU A 221 -25.00 -4.41 6.70
C GLU A 221 -24.72 -3.62 5.39
N TYR A 222 -25.06 -2.32 5.40
CA TYR A 222 -24.72 -1.33 4.38
C TYR A 222 -23.21 -1.17 4.14
N ASP A 223 -22.37 -1.12 5.18
CA ASP A 223 -20.92 -0.92 5.04
C ASP A 223 -20.25 -2.11 4.35
N PHE A 224 -20.82 -3.31 4.49
CA PHE A 224 -20.30 -4.52 3.85
C PHE A 224 -20.59 -4.56 2.34
N LEU A 225 -21.78 -4.09 1.94
CA LEU A 225 -22.17 -3.99 0.53
C LEU A 225 -21.40 -2.88 -0.20
N VAL A 226 -21.16 -1.76 0.47
CA VAL A 226 -20.29 -0.68 -0.03
C VAL A 226 -18.87 -1.22 -0.24
N ASP A 227 -18.30 -1.92 0.75
CA ASP A 227 -16.97 -2.51 0.64
C ASP A 227 -16.90 -3.53 -0.52
N ALA A 228 -17.92 -4.36 -0.73
CA ALA A 228 -17.98 -5.31 -1.85
C ALA A 228 -18.04 -4.62 -3.22
N TYR A 229 -18.83 -3.54 -3.37
CA TYR A 229 -18.90 -2.77 -4.61
C TYR A 229 -17.61 -2.02 -4.91
N VAL A 230 -16.95 -1.47 -3.89
CA VAL A 230 -15.65 -0.79 -4.04
C VAL A 230 -14.55 -1.78 -4.45
N ILE A 231 -14.62 -3.03 -3.99
CA ILE A 231 -13.68 -4.09 -4.42
C ILE A 231 -13.92 -4.53 -5.86
N MET A 232 -15.17 -4.59 -6.32
CA MET A 232 -15.49 -5.01 -7.69
C MET A 232 -15.22 -3.93 -8.74
N HIS A 233 -15.13 -2.66 -8.34
CA HIS A 233 -14.90 -1.53 -9.23
C HIS A 233 -13.66 -0.74 -8.82
N ASP A 234 -12.52 -1.02 -9.48
CA ASP A 234 -11.23 -0.34 -9.30
C ASP A 234 -11.35 1.19 -9.30
N GLU A 235 -12.32 1.78 -9.99
CA GLU A 235 -12.50 3.23 -10.13
C GLU A 235 -13.10 3.89 -8.88
N LEU A 236 -13.73 3.09 -8.01
CA LEU A 236 -14.31 3.53 -6.74
C LEU A 236 -13.36 3.32 -5.56
N ASN A 237 -12.28 2.57 -5.75
CA ASN A 237 -11.30 2.28 -4.70
C ASN A 237 -10.25 3.41 -4.63
N PRO A 238 -10.14 4.16 -3.52
CA PRO A 238 -9.16 5.25 -3.38
C PRO A 238 -7.70 4.78 -3.42
N ALA A 239 -7.44 3.49 -3.20
CA ALA A 239 -6.10 2.90 -3.32
C ALA A 239 -5.74 2.49 -4.76
N SER A 240 -6.69 2.52 -5.69
CA SER A 240 -6.48 2.13 -7.09
C SER A 240 -5.93 3.29 -7.93
N PRO A 241 -5.02 3.03 -8.88
CA PRO A 241 -4.54 4.04 -9.82
C PRO A 241 -5.64 4.52 -10.79
N LYS A 242 -6.78 3.82 -10.87
CA LYS A 242 -7.93 4.19 -11.70
C LYS A 242 -9.00 4.98 -10.92
N PHE A 243 -8.72 5.34 -9.67
CA PHE A 243 -9.67 6.04 -8.82
C PHE A 243 -10.18 7.33 -9.45
N ASN A 244 -11.50 7.51 -9.46
CA ASN A 244 -12.15 8.69 -10.00
C ASN A 244 -13.06 9.33 -8.95
N GLN A 245 -12.54 10.33 -8.23
CA GLN A 245 -13.29 11.06 -7.21
C GLN A 245 -14.61 11.66 -7.75
N ARG A 246 -14.62 12.16 -8.99
CA ARG A 246 -15.84 12.73 -9.58
C ARG A 246 -16.93 11.69 -9.77
N LEU A 247 -16.57 10.45 -10.10
CA LEU A 247 -17.51 9.34 -10.23
C LEU A 247 -18.10 8.96 -8.86
N VAL A 248 -17.27 8.93 -7.82
CA VAL A 248 -17.72 8.70 -6.44
C VAL A 248 -18.69 9.79 -5.99
N ASP A 249 -18.38 11.06 -6.25
CA ASP A 249 -19.25 12.18 -5.89
C ASP A 249 -20.59 12.12 -6.65
N GLN A 250 -20.58 11.70 -7.91
CA GLN A 250 -21.79 11.49 -8.72
C GLN A 250 -22.66 10.34 -8.19
N ILE A 251 -22.05 9.21 -7.84
CA ILE A 251 -22.75 8.06 -7.26
C ILE A 251 -23.37 8.44 -5.90
N ASN A 252 -22.62 9.15 -5.05
CA ASN A 252 -23.12 9.58 -3.74
C ASN A 252 -24.29 10.56 -3.88
N SER A 253 -24.14 11.59 -4.73
CA SER A 253 -25.21 12.55 -5.01
C SER A 253 -26.49 11.87 -5.54
N ARG A 254 -26.33 10.88 -6.42
CA ARG A 254 -27.48 10.11 -6.94
C ARG A 254 -28.10 9.20 -5.88
N THR A 255 -27.28 8.57 -5.05
CA THR A 255 -27.75 7.75 -3.92
C THR A 255 -28.57 8.59 -2.95
N ASP A 256 -28.09 9.78 -2.58
CA ASP A 256 -28.81 10.71 -1.70
C ASP A 256 -30.15 11.14 -2.30
N ALA A 257 -30.19 11.42 -3.60
CA ALA A 257 -31.43 11.77 -4.31
C ALA A 257 -32.46 10.62 -4.29
N LEU A 258 -32.02 9.37 -4.42
CA LEU A 258 -32.90 8.19 -4.34
C LEU A 258 -33.39 7.94 -2.91
N ILE A 259 -32.55 8.15 -1.91
CA ILE A 259 -32.95 8.06 -0.49
C ILE A 259 -34.02 9.11 -0.18
N LEU A 260 -33.86 10.35 -0.65
CA LEU A 260 -34.88 11.41 -0.51
C LEU A 260 -36.18 11.05 -1.22
N ALA A 261 -36.13 10.23 -2.27
CA ALA A 261 -37.30 9.70 -2.98
C ALA A 261 -37.93 8.47 -2.29
N GLY A 262 -37.45 8.05 -1.13
CA GLY A 262 -38.01 6.97 -0.32
C GLY A 262 -37.41 5.59 -0.58
N TRP A 263 -36.31 5.50 -1.34
CA TRP A 263 -35.60 4.23 -1.56
C TRP A 263 -34.80 3.82 -0.33
N LYS A 264 -34.67 2.51 -0.08
CA LYS A 264 -33.76 2.00 0.95
C LYS A 264 -32.31 2.25 0.53
N ASN A 265 -31.43 2.57 1.48
CA ASN A 265 -30.03 2.92 1.21
C ASN A 265 -29.29 1.91 0.30
N THR A 266 -29.55 0.60 0.48
CA THR A 266 -28.90 -0.46 -0.32
C THR A 266 -29.40 -0.51 -1.76
N GLU A 267 -30.71 -0.37 -1.97
CA GLU A 267 -31.33 -0.31 -3.29
C GLU A 267 -30.94 0.98 -4.02
N ALA A 268 -30.91 2.10 -3.30
CA ALA A 268 -30.47 3.40 -3.82
C ALA A 268 -29.02 3.37 -4.32
N LEU A 269 -28.10 2.79 -3.54
CA LEU A 269 -26.70 2.67 -3.92
C LEU A 269 -26.52 1.71 -5.11
N SER A 270 -27.17 0.54 -5.09
CA SER A 270 -27.08 -0.43 -6.18
C SER A 270 -27.61 0.15 -7.49
N GLN A 271 -28.74 0.87 -7.44
CA GLN A 271 -29.31 1.58 -8.58
C GLN A 271 -28.38 2.70 -9.07
N ALA A 272 -27.84 3.52 -8.18
CA ALA A 272 -26.92 4.60 -8.53
C ALA A 272 -25.64 4.07 -9.22
N VAL A 273 -25.01 3.04 -8.63
CA VAL A 273 -23.84 2.38 -9.26
C VAL A 273 -24.24 1.77 -10.61
N GLY A 274 -25.40 1.11 -10.68
CA GLY A 274 -25.95 0.54 -11.90
C GLY A 274 -26.28 1.55 -13.00
N GLU A 275 -26.50 2.83 -12.69
CA GLU A 275 -26.72 3.90 -13.67
C GLU A 275 -25.40 4.45 -14.25
N PHE A 276 -24.33 4.51 -13.45
CA PHE A 276 -23.04 5.06 -13.88
C PHE A 276 -22.06 4.03 -14.45
N MET A 277 -22.19 2.76 -14.05
CA MET A 277 -21.35 1.64 -14.52
C MET A 277 -21.71 0.97 -15.85
N PRO A 278 -22.88 1.14 -16.52
CA PRO A 278 -23.10 0.57 -17.86
C PRO A 278 -22.23 1.27 -18.92
N THR A 279 -21.79 2.49 -18.63
CA THR A 279 -21.17 3.39 -19.61
C THR A 279 -19.67 3.27 -19.74
N VAL A 280 -18.94 2.75 -18.75
CA VAL A 280 -17.47 2.73 -18.79
C VAL A 280 -16.96 1.76 -19.87
N HIS A 281 -17.60 0.60 -20.03
CA HIS A 281 -17.24 -0.33 -21.10
C HIS A 281 -17.66 0.15 -22.50
N THR A 282 -18.74 0.93 -22.64
CA THR A 282 -19.17 1.45 -23.95
C THR A 282 -18.39 2.70 -24.36
N GLN A 283 -18.02 3.59 -23.43
CA GLN A 283 -17.20 4.78 -23.72
C GLN A 283 -15.75 4.41 -24.06
N GLN A 284 -15.19 3.40 -23.37
CA GLN A 284 -13.84 2.91 -23.68
C GLN A 284 -13.77 2.16 -25.02
N GLN A 285 -14.88 1.61 -25.51
CA GLN A 285 -14.98 1.06 -26.87
C GLN A 285 -15.18 2.15 -27.93
N ARG A 286 -15.93 3.22 -27.64
CA ARG A 286 -16.06 4.37 -28.57
C ARG A 286 -14.76 5.15 -28.72
N SER A 287 -13.98 5.35 -27.65
CA SER A 287 -12.68 6.01 -27.77
C SER A 287 -11.67 5.20 -28.58
N LYS A 288 -11.74 3.86 -28.55
CA LYS A 288 -10.95 3.00 -29.44
C LYS A 288 -11.46 3.02 -30.87
N ALA A 289 -12.77 3.08 -31.09
CA ALA A 289 -13.37 3.18 -32.42
C ALA A 289 -13.12 4.55 -33.10
N ASP A 290 -13.07 5.63 -32.33
CA ASP A 290 -12.80 6.98 -32.83
C ASP A 290 -11.31 7.20 -33.10
N VAL A 291 -10.40 6.52 -32.40
CA VAL A 291 -8.98 6.44 -32.77
C VAL A 291 -8.78 5.68 -34.09
N GLN A 292 -9.71 4.80 -34.46
CA GLN A 292 -9.70 4.06 -35.73
C GLN A 292 -10.44 4.78 -36.88
N ARG A 293 -11.08 5.93 -36.61
CA ARG A 293 -11.78 6.77 -37.61
C ARG A 293 -11.09 8.12 -37.85
N GLN A 294 -9.80 8.24 -37.56
CA GLN A 294 -9.04 9.34 -38.15
C GLN A 294 -8.88 9.08 -39.66
N PRO A 295 -9.24 10.04 -40.54
CA PRO A 295 -8.98 9.88 -41.96
C PRO A 295 -7.47 9.72 -42.16
N PRO A 296 -7.03 8.85 -43.09
CA PRO A 296 -5.61 8.67 -43.36
C PRO A 296 -5.03 10.02 -43.77
N VAL A 297 -4.12 10.53 -42.95
CA VAL A 297 -3.21 11.60 -43.35
C VAL A 297 -2.46 11.05 -44.55
N GLN A 298 -2.72 11.62 -45.73
CA GLN A 298 -2.03 11.31 -46.97
C GLN A 298 -0.53 11.61 -46.77
N ARG A 299 0.24 10.60 -46.36
CA ARG A 299 1.68 10.61 -46.54
C ARG A 299 1.97 9.98 -47.88
N ALA A 300 2.55 10.81 -48.72
CA ALA A 300 3.12 10.45 -50.00
C ALA A 300 3.98 9.18 -49.87
N SER A 301 3.70 8.28 -50.80
CA SER A 301 4.54 7.23 -51.34
C SER A 301 6.05 7.34 -51.07
N SER A 302 6.62 6.28 -50.51
CA SER A 302 7.88 5.72 -51.00
C SER A 302 8.04 4.26 -50.56
N THR A 303 8.12 3.36 -51.56
CA THR A 303 8.91 2.11 -51.60
C THR A 303 8.68 1.08 -50.49
N SER A 304 7.93 0.01 -50.79
CA SER A 304 8.42 -1.25 -51.38
C SER A 304 9.32 -2.05 -50.43
N SER A 305 8.74 -3.05 -49.77
CA SER A 305 9.46 -4.22 -49.26
C SER A 305 8.48 -5.41 -49.23
N CYS A 306 8.38 -6.10 -50.36
CA CYS A 306 7.82 -7.44 -50.42
C CYS A 306 8.97 -8.41 -50.11
N VAL A 307 9.00 -8.96 -48.90
CA VAL A 307 9.83 -10.13 -48.58
C VAL A 307 8.97 -11.38 -48.71
N PHE A 308 9.23 -12.06 -49.83
CA PHE A 308 8.98 -13.45 -50.17
C PHE A 308 8.54 -14.37 -49.02
N LYS A 309 7.33 -14.91 -49.14
CA LYS A 309 7.03 -16.25 -48.65
C LYS A 309 6.73 -17.14 -49.85
N THR A 310 7.52 -18.19 -49.93
CA THR A 310 7.53 -19.28 -50.91
C THR A 310 6.23 -20.07 -50.93
N VAL A 311 5.85 -20.47 -52.14
CA VAL A 311 4.74 -21.36 -52.54
C VAL A 311 3.36 -20.70 -52.45
N MET A 312 2.96 -20.06 -53.55
CA MET A 312 1.55 -19.79 -53.84
C MET A 312 1.04 -20.90 -54.77
N ASP A 313 -0.11 -21.45 -54.41
CA ASP A 313 -0.84 -22.46 -55.18
C ASP A 313 -1.53 -21.81 -56.39
N ASP A 314 -1.79 -22.60 -57.44
CA ASP A 314 -2.32 -22.13 -58.74
C ASP A 314 -3.66 -21.37 -58.66
N ASP A 315 -4.38 -21.50 -57.55
CA ASP A 315 -5.65 -20.80 -57.32
C ASP A 315 -5.47 -19.30 -57.02
N ASP A 316 -4.31 -18.88 -56.53
CA ASP A 316 -4.03 -17.47 -56.19
C ASP A 316 -3.74 -16.59 -57.43
N TYR A 317 -3.38 -17.20 -58.56
CA TYR A 317 -3.17 -16.47 -59.82
C TYR A 317 -4.47 -15.88 -60.38
N LYS A 318 -5.60 -16.57 -60.19
CA LYS A 318 -6.91 -16.12 -60.69
C LYS A 318 -7.45 -14.91 -59.94
N ALA A 319 -7.17 -14.80 -58.64
CA ALA A 319 -7.65 -13.68 -57.83
C ALA A 319 -6.95 -12.35 -58.20
N CYS A 320 -5.72 -12.43 -58.72
CA CYS A 320 -4.91 -11.26 -59.06
C CYS A 320 -5.04 -10.81 -60.53
N GLY A 321 -5.85 -11.47 -61.35
CA GLY A 321 -6.03 -11.12 -62.77
C GLY A 321 -4.77 -11.28 -63.62
N LEU A 322 -3.80 -12.10 -63.17
CA LEU A 322 -2.56 -12.37 -63.87
C LEU A 322 -2.66 -13.69 -64.64
N THR A 323 -2.28 -13.69 -65.91
CA THR A 323 -2.14 -14.92 -66.69
C THR A 323 -0.83 -15.62 -66.31
N PRO A 324 -0.84 -16.93 -66.00
CA PRO A 324 0.39 -17.65 -65.68
C PRO A 324 1.34 -17.66 -66.89
N PRO A 325 2.66 -17.54 -66.67
CA PRO A 325 3.63 -17.65 -67.75
C PRO A 325 3.64 -19.07 -68.31
N ARG A 326 3.73 -19.20 -69.64
CA ARG A 326 3.94 -20.48 -70.34
C ARG A 326 5.34 -21.02 -70.13
#